data_AF-A0A7S3UKT7-F1
#
_entry.id   AF-A0A7S3UKT7-F1
#
_cell.length_a   1.000
_cell.length_b   1.000
_cell.length_c   1.000
_cell.angle_alpha   90.00
_cell.angle_beta   90.00
_cell.angle_gamma   90.00
#
_symmetry.space_group_name_H-M   'P 1'
#
loop_
_entity.id
_entity.type
_entity.pdbx_description
1 polymer ?
#
loop_
_entity_poly.entity_id
_entity_poly.type
_entity_poly.pdbx_seq_one_letter_code
_entity_poly.pdbx_strand_id
1 'polypeptide(L)'
;MAGGFTIGGLKSVMVLCKKTLKTNILGTMNMCGLAKRVGAKLLISSTSEVYGDPDVHPQVEEYNGNVNCIGLRSCYDEGKRAAEALVMDYHRQHNVDVRIARIFNTYGPRMLARDGRVVSNFCVQALKAEPITVYGDGSQTRSF
;
A
#
# COMPACT_ATOMS: atom_id res chain seq x y z
N MET A 1 -21.52 -17.48 -0.22
CA MET A 1 -21.76 -16.16 -0.85
C MET A 1 -20.59 -15.25 -0.49
N ALA A 2 -19.64 -15.08 -1.41
CA ALA A 2 -18.40 -14.35 -1.17
C ALA A 2 -18.55 -12.92 -1.72
N GLY A 3 -18.86 -11.97 -0.84
CA GLY A 3 -18.94 -10.54 -1.17
C GLY A 3 -17.56 -9.91 -1.13
N GLY A 4 -16.82 -9.97 -2.24
CA GLY A 4 -15.59 -9.22 -2.41
C GLY A 4 -15.91 -7.73 -2.63
N PHE A 5 -15.90 -6.94 -1.56
CA PHE A 5 -15.98 -5.49 -1.64
C PHE A 5 -14.60 -4.94 -2.04
N THR A 6 -14.50 -4.37 -3.23
CA THR A 6 -13.34 -3.56 -3.61
C THR A 6 -13.83 -2.28 -4.28
N ILE A 7 -13.95 -1.22 -3.49
CA ILE A 7 -14.16 0.14 -4.00
C ILE A 7 -12.80 0.75 -4.38
N GLY A 8 -12.63 1.03 -5.67
CA GLY A 8 -11.76 2.05 -6.25
C GLY A 8 -10.31 2.14 -5.74
N GLY A 9 -9.37 1.48 -6.43
CA GLY A 9 -7.94 1.76 -6.23
C GLY A 9 -6.96 0.98 -7.09
N LEU A 10 -7.25 -0.28 -7.46
CA LEU A 10 -6.18 -1.23 -7.81
C LEU A 10 -6.33 -1.95 -9.15
N LYS A 11 -7.04 -1.36 -10.13
CA LYS A 11 -7.03 -1.92 -11.50
C LYS A 11 -5.61 -2.03 -12.07
N SER A 12 -4.70 -1.13 -11.68
CA SER A 12 -3.30 -1.10 -12.15
C SER A 12 -2.41 -2.16 -11.48
N VAL A 13 -2.64 -2.50 -10.22
CA VAL A 13 -1.83 -3.47 -9.47
C VAL A 13 -2.16 -4.91 -9.87
N MET A 14 -3.41 -5.16 -10.22
CA MET A 14 -3.89 -6.48 -10.63
C MET A 14 -3.21 -6.98 -11.92
N VAL A 15 -2.84 -6.08 -12.83
CA VAL A 15 -2.24 -6.41 -14.14
C VAL A 15 -0.76 -6.81 -14.04
N LEU A 16 -0.08 -6.52 -12.92
CA LEU A 16 1.36 -6.69 -12.79
C LEU A 16 1.80 -7.30 -11.45
N CYS A 17 0.99 -8.17 -10.85
CA CYS A 17 1.26 -8.84 -9.56
C CYS A 17 2.72 -9.32 -9.40
N LYS A 18 3.26 -10.05 -10.38
CA LYS A 18 4.66 -10.52 -10.38
C LYS A 18 5.67 -9.38 -10.31
N LYS A 19 5.44 -8.29 -11.03
CA LYS A 19 6.31 -7.11 -11.04
C LYS A 19 6.22 -6.39 -9.70
N THR A 20 5.01 -6.20 -9.17
CA THR A 20 4.75 -5.57 -7.87
C THR A 20 5.47 -6.29 -6.74
N LEU A 21 5.36 -7.63 -6.68
CA LEU A 21 6.06 -8.43 -5.68
C LEU A 21 7.59 -8.33 -5.82
N LYS A 22 8.12 -8.49 -7.05
CA LYS A 22 9.57 -8.38 -7.29
C LYS A 22 10.10 -7.01 -6.88
N THR A 23 9.40 -5.93 -7.21
CA THR A 23 9.80 -4.58 -6.83
C THR A 23 9.81 -4.41 -5.31
N ASN A 24 8.75 -4.84 -4.62
CA ASN A 24 8.70 -4.69 -3.15
C ASN A 24 9.74 -5.57 -2.45
N ILE A 25 9.97 -6.81 -2.89
CA ILE A 25 10.88 -7.73 -2.20
C ILE A 25 12.33 -7.49 -2.61
N LEU A 26 12.64 -7.64 -3.90
CA LEU A 26 14.02 -7.54 -4.39
C LEU A 26 14.53 -6.10 -4.33
N GLY A 27 13.66 -5.12 -4.61
CA GLY A 27 14.01 -3.70 -4.50
C GLY A 27 14.38 -3.35 -3.06
N THR A 28 13.56 -3.75 -2.08
CA THR A 28 13.86 -3.51 -0.66
C THR A 28 15.13 -4.23 -0.23
N MET A 29 15.34 -5.48 -0.64
CA MET A 29 16.56 -6.23 -0.32
C MET A 29 17.82 -5.53 -0.83
N ASN A 30 17.79 -5.04 -2.07
CA ASN A 30 18.91 -4.31 -2.66
C ASN A 30 19.19 -3.00 -1.91
N MET A 31 18.15 -2.26 -1.51
CA MET A 31 18.30 -1.00 -0.77
C MET A 31 18.80 -1.24 0.66
N CYS A 32 18.33 -2.29 1.34
CA CYS A 32 18.87 -2.71 2.63
C CYS A 32 20.36 -3.10 2.52
N GLY A 33 20.73 -3.88 1.49
CA GLY A 33 22.11 -4.25 1.23
C GLY A 33 23.01 -3.03 0.95
N LEU A 34 22.50 -2.07 0.17
CA LEU A 34 23.20 -0.80 -0.07
C LEU A 34 23.37 -0.01 1.22
N ALA A 35 22.29 0.19 1.98
CA ALA A 35 22.30 0.95 3.23
C ALA A 35 23.28 0.36 4.24
N LYS A 36 23.29 -0.96 4.41
CA LYS A 36 24.27 -1.69 5.21
C LYS A 36 25.71 -1.40 4.76
N ARG A 37 25.97 -1.49 3.45
CA ARG A 37 27.33 -1.34 2.89
C ARG A 37 27.89 0.05 3.08
N VAL A 38 27.06 1.09 3.02
CA VAL A 38 27.51 2.49 3.07
C VAL A 38 27.19 3.19 4.39
N GLY A 39 26.58 2.50 5.35
CA GLY A 39 26.16 3.08 6.63
C GLY A 39 25.04 4.12 6.51
N ALA A 40 24.19 4.01 5.49
CA ALA A 40 23.09 4.95 5.28
C ALA A 40 21.86 4.62 6.14
N LYS A 41 21.10 5.68 6.45
CA LYS A 41 19.74 5.57 6.99
C LYS A 41 18.75 5.27 5.87
N LEU A 42 17.89 4.27 6.08
CA LEU A 42 16.88 3.84 5.11
C LEU A 42 15.47 4.15 5.66
N LEU A 43 14.71 4.98 4.95
CA LEU A 43 13.29 5.14 5.18
C LEU A 43 12.51 4.35 4.14
N ILE A 44 11.60 3.49 4.58
CA ILE A 44 10.66 2.81 3.68
C ILE A 44 9.26 3.45 3.76
N SER A 45 8.68 3.68 2.59
CA SER A 45 7.27 4.02 2.44
C SER A 45 6.44 2.76 2.48
N SER A 46 5.99 2.39 3.67
CA SER A 46 4.93 1.40 3.85
C SER A 46 3.56 2.05 3.60
N THR A 47 2.47 1.38 3.95
CA THR A 47 1.11 1.77 3.62
C THR A 47 0.14 1.34 4.69
N SER A 48 -0.99 2.03 4.84
CA SER A 48 -2.11 1.57 5.66
C SER A 48 -2.68 0.21 5.21
N GLU A 49 -2.43 -0.21 3.97
CA GLU A 49 -2.90 -1.51 3.45
C GLU A 49 -2.26 -2.71 4.17
N VAL A 50 -1.17 -2.52 4.93
CA VAL A 50 -0.62 -3.59 5.80
C VAL A 50 -1.59 -3.98 6.92
N TYR A 51 -2.56 -3.12 7.25
CA TYR A 51 -3.63 -3.41 8.20
C TYR A 51 -4.79 -4.20 7.58
N GLY A 52 -4.93 -4.21 6.25
CA GLY A 52 -5.95 -4.98 5.53
C GLY A 52 -7.37 -4.52 5.80
N ASP A 53 -8.23 -5.45 6.24
CA ASP A 53 -9.60 -5.21 6.67
C ASP A 53 -9.68 -5.24 8.22
N PRO A 54 -9.32 -4.12 8.89
CA PRO A 54 -9.02 -4.14 10.31
C PRO A 54 -10.27 -4.33 11.17
N ASP A 55 -10.16 -5.18 12.19
CA ASP A 55 -11.21 -5.39 13.20
C ASP A 55 -11.23 -4.29 14.28
N VAL A 56 -10.29 -3.34 14.21
CA VAL A 56 -10.08 -2.28 15.21
C VAL A 56 -10.08 -0.90 14.54
N HIS A 57 -10.71 0.06 15.22
CA HIS A 57 -10.73 1.46 14.81
C HIS A 57 -10.48 2.40 16.01
N PRO A 58 -9.52 3.35 15.95
CA PRO A 58 -8.56 3.57 14.85
C PRO A 58 -7.50 2.47 14.74
N GLN A 59 -6.77 2.43 13.63
CA GLN A 59 -5.67 1.49 13.44
C GLN A 59 -4.40 2.03 14.10
N VAL A 60 -3.90 1.32 15.12
CA VAL A 60 -2.62 1.59 15.79
C VAL A 60 -1.51 0.70 15.24
N GLU A 61 -0.27 1.12 15.38
CA GLU A 61 0.89 0.45 14.78
C GLU A 61 1.16 -0.95 15.35
N GLU A 62 0.72 -1.23 16.58
CA GLU A 62 0.77 -2.55 17.22
C GLU A 62 -0.21 -3.55 16.61
N TYR A 63 -1.17 -3.10 15.80
CA TYR A 63 -2.12 -4.00 15.14
C TYR A 63 -1.43 -4.81 14.03
N ASN A 64 -1.60 -6.14 14.09
CA ASN A 64 -0.95 -7.08 13.17
C ASN A 64 -1.50 -7.04 11.73
N GLY A 65 -2.71 -6.50 11.54
CA GLY A 65 -3.41 -6.51 10.26
C GLY A 65 -4.23 -7.78 10.01
N ASN A 66 -5.32 -7.62 9.26
CA ASN A 66 -6.17 -8.71 8.77
C ASN A 66 -6.14 -8.69 7.24
N VAL A 67 -5.19 -9.42 6.65
CA VAL A 67 -4.87 -9.38 5.22
C VAL A 67 -5.05 -10.76 4.60
N ASN A 68 -5.64 -10.81 3.41
CA ASN A 68 -5.80 -12.05 2.65
C ASN A 68 -4.58 -12.29 1.72
N CYS A 69 -3.78 -13.31 2.06
CA CYS A 69 -2.53 -13.64 1.34
C CYS A 69 -2.72 -14.07 -0.13
N ILE A 70 -3.92 -14.50 -0.53
CA ILE A 70 -4.20 -14.98 -1.89
C ILE A 70 -5.22 -14.12 -2.65
N GLY A 71 -5.67 -13.02 -2.04
CA GLY A 71 -6.59 -12.09 -2.69
C GLY A 71 -5.96 -11.40 -3.91
N LEU A 72 -6.79 -10.82 -4.78
CA LEU A 72 -6.32 -10.13 -5.99
C LEU A 72 -5.34 -8.98 -5.71
N ARG A 73 -5.37 -8.44 -4.49
CA ARG A 73 -4.53 -7.35 -4.01
C ARG A 73 -3.27 -7.81 -3.26
N SER A 74 -3.17 -9.11 -2.94
CA SER A 74 -2.16 -9.64 -2.02
C SER A 74 -0.74 -9.31 -2.46
N CYS A 75 -0.48 -9.24 -3.77
CA CYS A 75 0.83 -8.88 -4.30
C CYS A 75 1.37 -7.52 -3.83
N TYR A 76 0.49 -6.57 -3.53
CA TYR A 76 0.84 -5.27 -2.97
C TYR A 76 0.86 -5.33 -1.45
N ASP A 77 -0.21 -5.85 -0.84
CA ASP A 77 -0.39 -5.90 0.61
C ASP A 77 0.72 -6.75 1.27
N GLU A 78 0.91 -7.99 0.81
CA GLU A 78 1.99 -8.88 1.25
C GLU A 78 3.37 -8.38 0.81
N GLY A 79 3.45 -7.74 -0.35
CA GLY A 79 4.70 -7.12 -0.80
C GLY A 79 5.22 -6.09 0.20
N LYS A 80 4.32 -5.23 0.70
CA LYS A 80 4.66 -4.20 1.70
C LYS A 80 4.92 -4.80 3.08
N ARG A 81 4.13 -5.79 3.51
CA ARG A 81 4.37 -6.53 4.78
C ARG A 81 5.73 -7.24 4.77
N ALA A 82 6.07 -7.92 3.67
CA ALA A 82 7.37 -8.56 3.51
C ALA A 82 8.53 -7.55 3.51
N ALA A 83 8.33 -6.37 2.93
CA ALA A 83 9.32 -5.29 2.98
C ALA A 83 9.57 -4.79 4.40
N GLU A 84 8.52 -4.59 5.22
CA GLU A 84 8.68 -4.24 6.65
C GLU A 84 9.47 -5.33 7.41
N ALA A 85 9.11 -6.60 7.21
CA ALA A 85 9.80 -7.72 7.85
C ALA A 85 11.30 -7.75 7.50
N LEU A 86 11.63 -7.59 6.22
CA LEU A 86 13.00 -7.58 5.73
C LEU A 86 13.83 -6.42 6.31
N VAL A 87 13.26 -5.22 6.34
CA VAL A 87 13.94 -4.02 6.85
C VAL A 87 14.20 -4.12 8.35
N MET A 88 13.23 -4.65 9.10
CA MET A 88 13.41 -4.91 10.53
C MET A 88 14.42 -6.02 10.81
N ASP A 89 14.54 -7.01 9.91
CA ASP A 89 15.58 -8.04 10.02
C ASP A 89 16.99 -7.44 9.84
N TYR A 90 17.19 -6.60 8.82
CA TYR A 90 18.44 -5.86 8.65
C TYR A 90 18.78 -4.95 9.83
N HIS A 91 17.77 -4.33 10.45
CA HIS A 91 17.98 -3.55 11.66
C HIS A 91 18.48 -4.42 12.81
N ARG A 92 17.81 -5.55 13.09
CA ARG A 92 18.18 -6.46 14.19
C ARG A 92 19.54 -7.14 13.98
N GLN A 93 19.83 -7.61 12.77
CA GLN A 93 21.03 -8.40 12.49
C GLN A 93 22.26 -7.56 12.13
N HIS A 94 22.05 -6.35 11.58
CA HIS A 94 23.12 -5.55 11.00
C HIS A 94 23.13 -4.09 11.47
N ASN A 95 22.26 -3.74 12.42
CA ASN A 95 22.15 -2.40 12.99
C ASN A 95 21.98 -1.30 11.93
N VAL A 96 21.34 -1.62 10.80
CA VAL A 96 20.97 -0.62 9.78
C VAL A 96 19.98 0.35 10.40
N ASP A 97 20.21 1.66 10.23
CA ASP A 97 19.31 2.69 10.74
C ASP A 97 18.07 2.79 9.85
N VAL A 98 16.95 2.23 10.29
CA VAL A 98 15.73 2.10 9.47
C VAL A 98 14.56 2.89 10.04
N ARG A 99 13.72 3.47 9.17
CA ARG A 99 12.46 4.12 9.53
C ARG A 99 11.33 3.57 8.66
N ILE A 100 10.18 3.28 9.25
CA ILE A 100 9.00 2.77 8.55
C ILE A 100 7.89 3.81 8.69
N ALA A 101 7.36 4.28 7.57
CA ALA A 101 6.18 5.15 7.54
C ALA A 101 5.01 4.40 6.91
N ARG A 102 3.92 4.17 7.66
CA ARG A 102 2.68 3.54 7.16
C ARG A 102 1.75 4.63 6.63
N ILE A 103 1.85 4.91 5.34
CA ILE A 103 1.19 6.05 4.71
C ILE A 103 -0.28 5.72 4.41
N PHE A 104 -1.19 6.55 4.93
CA PHE A 104 -2.63 6.52 4.61
C PHE A 104 -2.91 7.20 3.26
N ASN A 105 -4.17 7.24 2.83
CA ASN A 105 -4.53 7.84 1.55
C ASN A 105 -4.06 9.30 1.46
N THR A 106 -3.16 9.57 0.52
CA THR A 106 -2.65 10.92 0.25
C THR A 106 -3.19 11.44 -1.07
N TYR A 107 -3.54 12.72 -1.14
CA TYR A 107 -3.94 13.39 -2.38
C TYR A 107 -3.32 14.79 -2.49
N GLY A 108 -3.21 15.31 -3.72
CA GLY A 108 -2.63 16.63 -3.97
C GLY A 108 -2.19 16.89 -5.41
N PRO A 109 -1.54 18.03 -5.67
CA PRO A 109 -1.01 18.37 -6.99
C PRO A 109 -0.07 17.29 -7.54
N ARG A 110 -0.06 17.10 -8.87
CA ARG A 110 0.75 16.10 -9.61
C ARG A 110 0.36 14.63 -9.40
N MET A 111 -0.78 14.35 -8.76
CA MET A 111 -1.35 13.00 -8.81
C MET A 111 -1.60 12.56 -10.25
N LEU A 112 -1.39 11.27 -10.53
CA LEU A 112 -1.71 10.71 -11.83
C LEU A 112 -3.22 10.73 -12.05
N ALA A 113 -3.67 11.27 -13.17
CA ALA A 113 -5.09 11.33 -13.51
C ALA A 113 -5.76 9.94 -13.64
N ARG A 114 -4.96 8.86 -13.77
CA ARG A 114 -5.44 7.47 -13.88
C ARG A 114 -4.90 6.57 -12.76
N ASP A 115 -4.59 7.14 -11.60
CA ASP A 115 -4.09 6.39 -10.45
C ASP A 115 -5.11 5.37 -9.92
N GLY A 116 -6.40 5.58 -10.21
CA GLY A 116 -7.46 4.63 -9.87
C GLY A 116 -7.99 4.77 -8.43
N ARG A 117 -7.41 5.67 -7.64
CA ARG A 117 -7.89 6.06 -6.29
C ARG A 117 -9.15 6.92 -6.38
N VAL A 118 -9.97 6.87 -5.32
CA VAL A 118 -11.31 7.47 -5.31
C VAL A 118 -11.30 8.98 -5.57
N VAL A 119 -10.47 9.75 -4.85
CA VAL A 119 -10.39 11.22 -5.01
C VAL A 119 -9.95 11.59 -6.43
N SER A 120 -8.91 10.93 -6.96
CA SER A 120 -8.44 11.19 -8.33
C SER A 120 -9.49 10.84 -9.38
N ASN A 121 -10.20 9.70 -9.25
CA ASN A 121 -11.23 9.31 -10.21
C ASN A 121 -12.39 10.30 -10.18
N PHE A 122 -12.84 10.72 -9.00
CA PHE A 122 -13.95 11.66 -8.87
C PHE A 122 -13.58 13.03 -9.43
N CYS A 123 -12.39 13.56 -9.12
CA CYS A 123 -11.91 14.81 -9.69
C CYS A 123 -11.84 14.73 -11.23
N VAL A 124 -11.32 13.64 -11.79
CA VAL A 124 -11.20 13.48 -13.25
C VAL A 124 -12.56 13.32 -13.93
N GLN A 125 -13.47 12.54 -13.33
CA GLN A 125 -14.83 12.38 -13.86
C GLN A 125 -15.60 13.70 -13.83
N ALA A 126 -15.52 14.44 -12.71
CA ALA A 126 -16.15 15.75 -12.58
C ALA A 126 -15.59 16.76 -13.61
N LEU A 127 -14.27 16.81 -13.78
CA LEU A 127 -13.62 17.70 -14.76
C LEU A 127 -13.99 17.38 -16.21
N LYS A 128 -14.36 16.13 -16.50
CA LYS A 128 -14.80 15.68 -17.83
C LYS A 128 -16.32 15.67 -18.02
N ALA A 129 -17.08 16.09 -17.02
CA ALA A 129 -18.53 15.92 -16.98
C ALA A 129 -19.00 14.46 -17.20
N GLU A 130 -18.19 13.48 -16.75
CA GLU A 130 -18.54 12.06 -16.73
C GLU A 130 -19.29 11.73 -15.42
N PRO A 131 -20.23 10.75 -15.43
CA PRO A 131 -20.90 10.31 -14.22
C PRO A 131 -19.91 9.79 -13.14
N ILE A 132 -20.10 10.24 -11.90
CA ILE A 132 -19.29 9.78 -10.76
C ILE A 132 -19.59 8.31 -10.47
N THR A 133 -18.56 7.47 -10.51
CA THR A 133 -18.71 6.03 -10.32
C THR A 133 -18.52 5.63 -8.86
N VAL A 134 -19.61 5.33 -8.16
CA VAL A 134 -19.59 4.71 -6.83
C VAL A 134 -19.62 3.18 -6.99
N TYR A 135 -18.60 2.50 -6.47
CA TYR A 135 -18.60 1.04 -6.40
C TYR A 135 -19.34 0.60 -5.15
N GLY A 136 -20.19 -0.44 -5.24
CA GLY A 136 -21.01 -0.88 -4.11
C GLY A 136 -22.13 0.11 -3.78
N ASP A 137 -22.44 0.26 -2.49
CA ASP A 137 -23.51 1.13 -2.00
C ASP A 137 -23.03 2.52 -1.54
N GLY A 138 -21.72 2.76 -1.47
CA GLY A 138 -21.16 4.04 -1.04
C GLY A 138 -21.03 4.20 0.47
N SER A 139 -21.39 3.20 1.28
CA SER A 139 -21.34 3.27 2.75
C SER A 139 -19.93 3.14 3.33
N GLN A 140 -18.95 2.70 2.53
CA GLN A 140 -17.57 2.54 2.94
C GLN A 140 -16.94 3.86 3.41
N THR A 141 -16.22 3.83 4.53
CA THR A 141 -15.50 4.99 5.06
C THR A 141 -14.02 4.96 4.69
N ARG A 142 -13.43 6.13 4.47
CA ARG A 142 -11.98 6.33 4.29
C ARG A 142 -11.58 7.66 4.91
N SER A 143 -10.41 7.70 5.53
CA SER A 143 -9.76 8.93 5.97
C SER A 143 -8.75 9.39 4.90
N PHE A 144 -8.68 10.70 4.69
CA PHE A 144 -7.80 11.40 3.73
C PHE A 144 -7.10 12.56 4.44
#